data_AF-A0A352SGM9-F1
#
_entry.id   AF-A0A352SGM9-F1
#
_cell.length_a   1.000
_cell.length_b   1.000
_cell.length_c   1.000
_cell.angle_alpha   90.00
_cell.angle_beta   90.00
_cell.angle_gamma   90.00
#
_symmetry.space_group_name_H-M   'P 1'
#
loop_
_entity.id
_entity.type
_entity.pdbx_description
1 polymer ?
#
loop_
_entity_poly.entity_id
_entity_poly.type
_entity_poly.pdbx_seq_one_letter_code
_entity_poly.pdbx_strand_id
1 'polypeptide(L)'
;MKNYKSLSVYKDRDVYIFGASGGGEIVKDFLECHDVPICAFVDSNKEKWGASFFGYEVISPKKLQEDAKVNKNVLVQIASSYENEIRDELKKMNITDYISFSAFFMLKKRKIFELFQQDKEFYKYYLENIVLTPKETKELWGRCFDKAAMDQKMDSVVALCMPPKTGNYTVCETFFQNERDTMLCVETWHSSFYLTNLFKVVNASHNKIITAVREPISQNISLLFQIGDEDEWLVDQPEFWKNDYSKLLYKIGRMDSGEGEDCIYERQIRSDHKTMFIQNFFEEQFKKRLGIDLLAEPFDTKRGFSIVEQNGFEIFIFQLEKFDSIQKELLSFVGLDQGIKFYRANDASVKYYAQLYQEVKETIPLTRQYFEDSFNNPYIKHFYSEEDIRKFRMKWEKHVVEEEKL
;
A
#
# COMPACT_ATOMS: atom_id res chain seq x y z
N MET A 1 20.44 33.32 8.29
CA MET A 1 20.02 32.45 7.16
C MET A 1 18.61 32.85 6.79
N LYS A 2 18.31 33.16 5.53
CA LYS A 2 16.92 33.38 5.07
C LYS A 2 16.10 32.13 5.43
N ASN A 3 14.89 32.30 5.94
CA ASN A 3 14.05 31.21 6.46
C ASN A 3 13.39 30.43 5.29
N TYR A 4 14.19 29.64 4.57
CA TYR A 4 13.73 28.81 3.45
C TYR A 4 12.98 27.55 3.89
N LYS A 5 12.75 27.35 5.20
CA LYS A 5 12.10 26.16 5.75
C LYS A 5 10.58 26.32 5.89
N SER A 6 10.01 27.42 5.40
CA SER A 6 8.58 27.67 5.41
C SER A 6 8.10 28.22 4.07
N LEU A 7 6.87 27.86 3.66
CA LEU A 7 6.19 28.38 2.47
C LEU A 7 6.00 29.90 2.50
N SER A 8 6.06 30.53 3.68
CA SER A 8 5.99 31.99 3.82
C SER A 8 7.07 32.72 3.02
N VAL A 9 8.15 32.02 2.61
CA VAL A 9 9.20 32.58 1.75
C VAL A 9 8.68 33.00 0.37
N TYR A 10 7.61 32.37 -0.13
CA TYR A 10 7.01 32.69 -1.44
C TYR A 10 5.92 33.76 -1.36
N LYS A 11 5.45 34.09 -0.16
CA LYS A 11 4.33 35.00 0.02
C LYS A 11 4.68 36.40 -0.53
N ASP A 12 3.80 36.95 -1.35
CA ASP A 12 3.94 38.27 -1.98
C ASP A 12 5.22 38.40 -2.85
N ARG A 13 5.68 37.28 -3.43
CA ARG A 13 6.85 37.21 -4.33
C ARG A 13 6.42 36.82 -5.75
N ASP A 14 7.17 37.33 -6.72
CA ASP A 14 7.05 36.91 -8.12
C ASP A 14 8.01 35.74 -8.36
N VAL A 15 7.47 34.53 -8.38
CA VAL A 15 8.27 33.29 -8.35
C VAL A 15 8.60 32.82 -9.76
N TYR A 16 9.90 32.62 -10.01
CA TYR A 16 10.42 32.06 -11.25
C TYR A 16 11.09 30.72 -10.97
N ILE A 17 10.80 29.70 -11.78
CA ILE A 17 11.41 28.37 -11.63
C ILE A 17 12.61 28.27 -12.58
N PHE A 18 13.82 28.16 -12.06
CA PHE A 18 15.02 28.01 -12.88
C PHE A 18 15.34 26.54 -13.12
N GLY A 19 14.93 26.03 -14.28
CA GLY A 19 15.13 24.67 -14.78
C GLY A 19 13.85 24.11 -15.40
N ALA A 20 13.72 24.14 -16.73
CA ALA A 20 12.56 23.59 -17.44
C ALA A 20 12.79 22.11 -17.78
N SER A 21 12.84 21.26 -16.75
CA SER A 21 13.03 19.80 -16.85
C SER A 21 12.15 19.08 -15.82
N GLY A 22 12.36 17.77 -15.60
CA GLY A 22 11.63 17.03 -14.56
C GLY A 22 11.83 17.58 -13.14
N GLY A 23 12.96 18.21 -12.84
CA GLY A 23 13.13 18.94 -11.57
C GLY A 23 12.19 20.15 -11.46
N GLY A 24 11.98 20.83 -12.59
CA GLY A 24 11.05 21.94 -12.76
C GLY A 24 9.59 21.53 -12.56
N GLU A 25 9.20 20.38 -13.11
CA GLU A 25 7.88 19.77 -12.90
C GLU A 25 7.59 19.56 -11.41
N ILE A 26 8.50 18.89 -10.70
CA ILE A 26 8.35 18.62 -9.26
C ILE A 26 8.18 19.91 -8.44
N VAL A 27 8.95 20.95 -8.77
CA VAL A 27 8.85 22.26 -8.11
C VAL A 27 7.52 22.92 -8.44
N LYS A 28 7.14 22.94 -9.72
CA LYS A 28 5.89 23.54 -10.21
C LYS A 28 4.71 22.93 -9.49
N ASP A 29 4.60 21.60 -9.47
CA ASP A 29 3.47 20.91 -8.84
C ASP A 29 3.40 21.18 -7.34
N PHE A 30 4.55 21.24 -6.66
CA PHE A 30 4.60 21.60 -5.24
C PHE A 30 4.13 23.04 -5.00
N LEU A 31 4.55 24.00 -5.83
CA LEU A 31 4.18 25.40 -5.68
C LEU A 31 2.70 25.62 -5.97
N GLU A 32 2.18 25.07 -7.06
CA GLU A 32 0.76 25.15 -7.41
C GLU A 32 -0.14 24.50 -6.37
N CYS A 33 0.25 23.33 -5.82
CA CYS A 33 -0.54 22.65 -4.80
C CYS A 33 -0.61 23.44 -3.47
N HIS A 34 0.26 24.44 -3.29
CA HIS A 34 0.24 25.35 -2.16
C HIS A 34 -0.17 26.78 -2.56
N ASP A 35 -0.89 26.92 -3.68
CA ASP A 35 -1.41 28.18 -4.20
C ASP A 35 -0.33 29.27 -4.40
N VAL A 36 0.91 28.85 -4.69
CA VAL A 36 2.01 29.78 -4.99
C VAL A 36 2.01 30.07 -6.49
N PRO A 37 1.75 31.33 -6.92
CA PRO A 37 1.74 31.68 -8.33
C PRO A 37 3.15 31.63 -8.92
N ILE A 38 3.26 31.04 -10.12
CA ILE A 38 4.50 30.94 -10.88
C ILE A 38 4.42 31.94 -12.05
N CYS A 39 5.44 32.77 -12.21
CA CYS A 39 5.50 33.75 -13.30
C CYS A 39 5.96 33.10 -14.62
N ALA A 40 7.08 32.38 -14.58
CA ALA A 40 7.67 31.74 -15.75
C ALA A 40 8.72 30.70 -15.33
N PHE A 41 9.09 29.83 -16.28
CA PHE A 41 10.29 29.01 -16.18
C PHE A 41 11.49 29.76 -16.77
N VAL A 42 12.68 29.48 -16.27
CA VAL A 42 13.94 30.01 -16.77
C VAL A 42 14.85 28.85 -17.07
N ASP A 43 15.48 28.83 -18.24
CA ASP A 43 16.42 27.76 -18.61
C ASP A 43 17.61 28.35 -19.34
N SER A 44 18.82 27.83 -19.13
CA SER A 44 20.01 28.30 -19.83
C SER A 44 20.09 27.75 -21.27
N ASN A 45 19.31 26.71 -21.60
CA ASN A 45 19.21 26.19 -22.97
C ASN A 45 18.35 27.09 -23.86
N LYS A 46 19.01 27.72 -24.84
CA LYS A 46 18.41 28.62 -25.84
C LYS A 46 17.30 27.99 -26.65
N GLU A 47 17.35 26.68 -26.90
CA GLU A 47 16.36 25.97 -27.70
C GLU A 47 14.99 25.93 -27.02
N LYS A 48 14.94 26.12 -25.70
CA LYS A 48 13.68 26.15 -24.95
C LYS A 48 13.06 27.53 -24.87
N TRP A 49 13.78 28.60 -25.18
CA TRP A 49 13.31 29.96 -24.96
C TRP A 49 12.11 30.30 -25.84
N GLY A 50 11.07 30.88 -25.24
CA GLY A 50 9.78 31.19 -25.88
C GLY A 50 8.88 29.96 -26.07
N ALA A 51 9.34 28.76 -25.73
CA ALA A 51 8.48 27.58 -25.68
C ALA A 51 7.57 27.62 -24.46
N SER A 52 6.47 26.88 -24.52
CA SER A 52 5.61 26.62 -23.36
C SER A 52 6.03 25.30 -22.69
N PHE A 53 6.14 25.31 -21.37
CA PHE A 53 6.40 24.14 -20.54
C PHE A 53 5.35 24.09 -19.42
N PHE A 54 4.49 23.06 -19.43
CA PHE A 54 3.31 22.95 -18.57
C PHE A 54 2.41 24.21 -18.56
N GLY A 55 2.28 24.88 -19.70
CA GLY A 55 1.47 26.11 -19.83
C GLY A 55 2.19 27.40 -19.46
N TYR A 56 3.40 27.33 -18.91
CA TYR A 56 4.23 28.49 -18.58
C TYR A 56 5.24 28.81 -19.67
N GLU A 57 5.52 30.09 -19.90
CA GLU A 57 6.60 30.50 -20.80
C GLU A 57 7.96 30.12 -20.22
N VAL A 58 8.85 29.61 -21.06
CA VAL A 58 10.27 29.43 -20.72
C VAL A 58 11.05 30.65 -21.23
N ILE A 59 11.52 31.49 -20.32
CA ILE A 59 12.27 32.71 -20.64
C ILE A 59 13.78 32.51 -20.51
N SER A 60 14.54 33.40 -21.15
CA SER A 60 16.00 33.43 -21.01
C SER A 60 16.42 34.01 -19.65
N PRO A 61 17.62 33.65 -19.14
CA PRO A 61 18.19 34.28 -17.95
C PRO A 61 18.35 35.81 -18.10
N LYS A 62 18.61 36.29 -19.33
CA LYS A 62 18.65 37.72 -19.61
C LYS A 62 17.30 38.41 -19.38
N LYS A 63 16.20 37.78 -19.80
CA LYS A 63 14.85 38.29 -19.57
C LYS A 63 14.51 38.33 -18.08
N LEU A 64 14.84 37.27 -17.33
CA LEU A 64 14.74 37.27 -15.87
C LEU A 64 15.54 38.43 -15.24
N GLN A 65 16.74 38.72 -15.76
CA GLN A 65 17.55 39.85 -15.27
C GLN A 65 16.86 41.20 -15.50
N GLU A 66 16.21 41.38 -16.64
CA GLU A 66 15.46 42.60 -16.97
C GLU A 66 14.27 42.77 -16.03
N ASP A 67 13.52 41.70 -15.77
CA ASP A 67 12.37 41.71 -14.87
C ASP A 67 12.81 41.99 -13.41
N ALA A 68 13.90 41.37 -12.95
CA ALA A 68 14.46 41.59 -11.61
C ALA A 68 15.05 43.00 -11.38
N LYS A 69 15.40 43.73 -12.45
CA LYS A 69 15.83 45.14 -12.34
C LYS A 69 14.67 46.08 -12.02
N VAL A 70 13.49 45.78 -12.56
CA VAL A 70 12.29 46.61 -12.40
C VAL A 70 11.50 46.18 -11.16
N ASN A 71 11.54 44.89 -10.82
CA ASN A 71 10.77 44.30 -9.75
C ASN A 71 11.67 43.67 -8.68
N LYS A 72 11.64 44.24 -7.47
CA LYS A 72 12.43 43.74 -6.33
C LYS A 72 11.80 42.55 -5.61
N ASN A 73 10.59 42.13 -5.99
CA ASN A 73 9.89 40.99 -5.41
C ASN A 73 10.20 39.66 -6.11
N VAL A 74 11.06 39.67 -7.13
CA VAL A 74 11.49 38.45 -7.83
C VAL A 74 12.13 37.46 -6.85
N LEU A 75 11.67 36.21 -6.89
CA LEU A 75 12.26 35.09 -6.17
C LEU A 75 12.51 33.95 -7.15
N VAL A 76 13.74 33.44 -7.18
CA VAL A 76 14.09 32.33 -8.06
C VAL A 76 14.12 31.02 -7.28
N GLN A 77 13.26 30.06 -7.64
CA GLN A 77 13.36 28.69 -7.16
C GLN A 77 14.20 27.87 -8.16
N ILE A 78 15.40 27.45 -7.75
CA ILE A 78 16.25 26.59 -8.58
C ILE A 78 15.66 25.18 -8.59
N ALA A 79 15.48 24.61 -9.78
CA ALA A 79 14.83 23.31 -10.00
C ALA A 79 15.70 22.38 -10.85
N SER A 80 17.01 22.38 -10.56
CA SER A 80 18.02 21.66 -11.32
C SER A 80 19.15 21.18 -10.42
N SER A 81 19.73 20.03 -10.76
CA SER A 81 20.95 19.51 -10.11
C SER A 81 22.19 20.35 -10.41
N TYR A 82 22.18 21.17 -11.47
CA TYR A 82 23.22 22.17 -11.79
C TYR A 82 23.07 23.45 -10.94
N GLU A 83 22.76 23.31 -9.65
CA GLU A 83 22.42 24.45 -8.80
C GLU A 83 23.59 25.42 -8.62
N ASN A 84 24.83 24.94 -8.65
CA ASN A 84 26.01 25.79 -8.45
C ASN A 84 26.23 26.72 -9.65
N GLU A 85 26.09 26.20 -10.86
CA GLU A 85 26.21 26.95 -12.11
C GLU A 85 25.10 27.99 -12.21
N ILE A 86 23.87 27.61 -11.87
CA ILE A 86 22.72 28.53 -11.84
C ILE A 86 22.95 29.62 -10.78
N ARG A 87 23.46 29.27 -9.60
CA ARG A 87 23.79 30.27 -8.55
C ARG A 87 24.84 31.27 -9.03
N ASP A 88 25.85 30.83 -9.77
CA ASP A 88 26.86 31.72 -10.36
C ASP A 88 26.26 32.62 -11.44
N GLU A 89 25.34 32.10 -12.25
CA GLU A 89 24.60 32.88 -13.24
C GLU A 89 23.71 33.95 -12.59
N LEU A 90 22.92 33.58 -11.58
CA LEU A 90 22.10 34.50 -10.79
C LEU A 90 22.95 35.59 -10.11
N LYS A 91 24.13 35.20 -9.59
CA LYS A 91 25.09 36.15 -9.00
C LYS A 91 25.58 37.17 -10.03
N LYS A 92 25.94 36.74 -11.24
CA LYS A 92 26.32 37.65 -12.35
C LYS A 92 25.17 38.56 -12.76
N MET A 93 23.94 38.09 -12.61
CA MET A 93 22.73 38.85 -12.87
C MET A 93 22.35 39.82 -11.74
N ASN A 94 23.08 39.81 -10.61
CA ASN A 94 22.78 40.56 -9.40
C ASN A 94 21.45 40.16 -8.73
N ILE A 95 21.04 38.89 -8.88
CA ILE A 95 19.88 38.30 -8.23
C ILE A 95 20.36 37.49 -7.02
N THR A 96 19.91 37.89 -5.83
CA THR A 96 20.34 37.27 -4.55
C THR A 96 19.19 36.64 -3.77
N ASP A 97 17.96 36.82 -4.24
CA ASP A 97 16.75 36.18 -3.74
C ASP A 97 16.49 34.90 -4.53
N TYR A 98 17.03 33.79 -4.04
CA TYR A 98 16.79 32.47 -4.59
C TYR A 98 16.69 31.41 -3.50
N ILE A 99 16.04 30.30 -3.84
CA ILE A 99 15.99 29.07 -3.06
C ILE A 99 16.73 28.00 -3.86
N SER A 100 17.71 27.33 -3.25
CA SER A 100 18.41 26.24 -3.91
C SER A 100 17.51 25.02 -4.05
N PHE A 101 17.85 24.13 -4.99
CA PHE A 101 17.10 22.90 -5.17
C PHE A 101 17.21 21.98 -3.94
N SER A 102 18.38 21.95 -3.31
CA SER A 102 18.61 21.30 -2.02
C SER A 102 17.73 21.87 -0.88
N ALA A 103 17.59 23.19 -0.78
CA ALA A 103 16.73 23.83 0.22
C ALA A 103 15.25 23.55 -0.04
N PHE A 104 14.83 23.44 -1.31
CA PHE A 104 13.47 23.05 -1.68
C PHE A 104 13.09 21.67 -1.15
N PHE A 105 13.96 20.66 -1.25
CA PHE A 105 13.65 19.34 -0.69
C PHE A 105 13.49 19.37 0.84
N MET A 106 14.30 20.17 1.53
CA MET A 106 14.16 20.37 2.98
C MET A 106 12.85 21.07 3.33
N LEU A 107 12.41 22.04 2.51
CA LEU A 107 11.12 22.70 2.63
C LEU A 107 9.96 21.72 2.38
N LYS A 108 10.03 20.93 1.31
CA LYS A 108 9.01 19.93 0.95
C LYS A 108 8.77 18.94 2.10
N LYS A 109 9.83 18.48 2.77
CA LYS A 109 9.71 17.55 3.91
C LYS A 109 9.30 18.21 5.24
N ARG A 110 9.12 19.53 5.28
CA ARG A 110 8.77 20.27 6.51
C ARG A 110 7.46 19.81 7.12
N LYS A 111 6.43 19.59 6.30
CA LYS A 111 5.10 19.17 6.76
C LYS A 111 5.12 17.81 7.45
N ILE A 112 5.93 16.88 6.95
CA ILE A 112 6.13 15.56 7.57
C ILE A 112 6.82 15.70 8.94
N PHE A 113 7.84 16.56 9.02
CA PHE A 113 8.47 16.88 10.30
C PHE A 113 7.46 17.48 11.29
N GLU A 114 6.61 18.41 10.86
CA GLU A 114 5.59 19.01 11.71
C GLU A 114 4.57 17.99 12.21
N LEU A 115 4.15 17.05 11.36
CA LEU A 115 3.30 15.93 11.76
C LEU A 115 3.97 15.09 12.86
N PHE A 116 5.25 14.74 12.71
CA PHE A 116 5.99 14.00 13.74
C PHE A 116 6.15 14.78 15.05
N GLN A 117 6.20 16.11 15.02
CA GLN A 117 6.23 16.92 16.23
C GLN A 117 4.87 16.98 16.94
N GLN A 118 3.78 16.97 16.18
CA GLN A 118 2.41 17.05 16.69
C GLN A 118 1.92 15.70 17.24
N ASP A 119 2.31 14.59 16.60
CA ASP A 119 1.91 13.23 17.00
C ASP A 119 3.17 12.40 17.37
N LYS A 120 3.56 12.50 18.65
CA LYS A 120 4.73 11.76 19.19
C LYS A 120 4.53 10.25 19.19
N GLU A 121 3.29 9.79 19.34
CA GLU A 121 2.97 8.36 19.28
C GLU A 121 3.17 7.84 17.85
N PHE A 122 2.68 8.57 16.85
CA PHE A 122 2.94 8.27 15.45
C PHE A 122 4.43 8.33 15.10
N TYR A 123 5.20 9.29 15.65
CA TYR A 123 6.65 9.33 15.40
C TYR A 123 7.38 8.11 16.00
N LYS A 124 7.03 7.72 17.24
CA LYS A 124 7.56 6.50 17.86
C LYS A 124 7.21 5.27 17.02
N TYR A 125 5.95 5.18 16.59
CA TYR A 125 5.46 4.15 15.69
C TYR A 125 6.28 4.08 14.39
N TYR A 126 6.55 5.23 13.78
CA TYR A 126 7.36 5.31 12.56
C TYR A 126 8.78 4.79 12.75
N LEU A 127 9.43 5.15 13.85
CA LEU A 127 10.78 4.66 14.15
C LEU A 127 10.80 3.15 14.38
N GLU A 128 9.85 2.63 15.17
CA GLU A 128 9.81 1.22 15.56
C GLU A 128 9.37 0.31 14.42
N ASN A 129 8.44 0.78 13.57
CA ASN A 129 7.70 -0.11 12.65
C ASN A 129 7.82 0.26 11.18
N ILE A 130 8.52 1.35 10.81
CA ILE A 130 8.66 1.77 9.40
C ILE A 130 10.13 1.95 9.01
N VAL A 131 10.93 2.56 9.87
CA VAL A 131 12.38 2.73 9.62
C VAL A 131 13.11 1.39 9.70
N LEU A 132 12.65 0.49 10.59
CA LEU A 132 13.28 -0.80 10.84
C LEU A 132 12.73 -1.93 9.96
N THR A 133 11.68 -1.68 9.18
CA THR A 133 11.03 -2.68 8.32
C THR A 133 11.69 -2.84 6.94
N PRO A 134 11.29 -3.87 6.17
CA PRO A 134 11.77 -4.11 4.80
C PRO A 134 11.60 -2.90 3.85
N LYS A 135 12.33 -2.95 2.73
CA LYS A 135 12.43 -1.87 1.72
C LYS A 135 11.06 -1.47 1.16
N GLU A 136 10.19 -2.45 0.97
CA GLU A 136 8.85 -2.33 0.41
C GLU A 136 7.96 -1.44 1.30
N THR A 137 8.07 -1.61 2.62
CA THR A 137 7.35 -0.76 3.59
C THR A 137 7.86 0.67 3.54
N LYS A 138 9.17 0.87 3.35
CA LYS A 138 9.77 2.22 3.22
C LYS A 138 9.31 2.92 1.94
N GLU A 139 9.23 2.18 0.83
CA GLU A 139 8.73 2.72 -0.44
C GLU A 139 7.27 3.14 -0.32
N LEU A 140 6.42 2.31 0.30
CA LEU A 140 5.02 2.63 0.60
C LEU A 140 4.86 3.95 1.37
N TRP A 141 5.54 4.06 2.51
CA TRP A 141 5.49 5.25 3.35
C TRP A 141 6.15 6.45 2.68
N GLY A 142 7.17 6.24 1.84
CA GLY A 142 7.75 7.28 0.99
C GLY A 142 6.70 7.93 0.09
N ARG A 143 5.89 7.11 -0.59
CA ARG A 143 4.77 7.60 -1.44
C ARG A 143 3.73 8.37 -0.63
N CYS A 144 3.32 7.84 0.52
CA CYS A 144 2.36 8.50 1.42
C CYS A 144 2.91 9.87 1.89
N PHE A 145 4.17 9.92 2.30
CA PHE A 145 4.82 11.15 2.74
C PHE A 145 5.04 12.14 1.61
N ASP A 146 5.25 11.68 0.38
CA ASP A 146 5.36 12.59 -0.76
C ASP A 146 4.01 13.23 -1.08
N LYS A 147 2.91 12.47 -1.07
CA LYS A 147 1.54 13.01 -1.20
C LYS A 147 1.21 14.00 -0.08
N ALA A 148 1.51 13.62 1.16
CA ALA A 148 1.29 14.47 2.33
C ALA A 148 2.14 15.75 2.30
N ALA A 149 3.42 15.64 1.91
CA ALA A 149 4.33 16.77 1.75
C ALA A 149 3.87 17.75 0.67
N MET A 150 3.16 17.26 -0.36
CA MET A 150 2.57 18.10 -1.39
C MET A 150 1.23 18.69 -0.99
N ASP A 151 0.67 18.34 0.17
CA ASP A 151 -0.73 18.64 0.54
C ASP A 151 -1.76 18.19 -0.51
N GLN A 152 -1.42 17.12 -1.23
CA GLN A 152 -2.23 16.71 -2.34
C GLN A 152 -3.53 16.11 -1.81
N LYS A 153 -4.66 16.74 -2.15
CA LYS A 153 -5.98 16.20 -1.86
C LYS A 153 -6.24 14.98 -2.74
N MET A 154 -6.50 13.84 -2.10
CA MET A 154 -6.86 12.59 -2.75
C MET A 154 -8.38 12.42 -2.73
N ASP A 155 -8.92 11.91 -3.83
CA ASP A 155 -10.31 11.44 -3.88
C ASP A 155 -10.44 10.21 -2.98
N SER A 156 -9.53 9.25 -3.14
CA SER A 156 -9.53 8.04 -2.30
C SER A 156 -8.13 7.49 -2.04
N VAL A 157 -7.98 6.88 -0.87
CA VAL A 157 -6.86 6.00 -0.56
C VAL A 157 -7.42 4.59 -0.42
N VAL A 158 -6.87 3.65 -1.17
CA VAL A 158 -7.32 2.27 -1.25
C VAL A 158 -6.27 1.37 -0.62
N ALA A 159 -6.56 0.85 0.55
CA ALA A 159 -5.68 -0.06 1.26
C ALA A 159 -6.07 -1.52 1.08
N LEU A 160 -5.12 -2.33 0.62
CA LEU A 160 -5.29 -3.78 0.47
C LEU A 160 -4.86 -4.46 1.77
N CYS A 161 -5.84 -4.75 2.63
CA CYS A 161 -5.68 -5.49 3.88
C CYS A 161 -6.38 -6.84 3.75
N MET A 162 -5.77 -7.72 2.96
CA MET A 162 -6.33 -9.01 2.59
C MET A 162 -5.60 -10.14 3.34
N PRO A 163 -6.27 -11.24 3.73
CA PRO A 163 -5.56 -12.42 4.22
C PRO A 163 -4.62 -12.98 3.13
N PRO A 164 -3.52 -13.66 3.48
CA PRO A 164 -2.65 -14.31 2.50
C PRO A 164 -3.42 -15.24 1.58
N LYS A 165 -2.96 -15.38 0.34
CA LYS A 165 -3.54 -16.33 -0.65
C LYS A 165 -5.03 -16.12 -0.91
N THR A 166 -5.51 -14.89 -0.88
CA THR A 166 -6.89 -14.50 -1.24
C THR A 166 -6.96 -13.70 -2.54
N GLY A 167 -5.94 -13.81 -3.41
CA GLY A 167 -5.86 -13.06 -4.67
C GLY A 167 -5.24 -11.66 -4.54
N ASN A 168 -4.51 -11.39 -3.45
CA ASN A 168 -3.91 -10.09 -3.15
C ASN A 168 -3.04 -9.56 -4.30
N TYR A 169 -2.11 -10.36 -4.83
CA TYR A 169 -1.22 -9.93 -5.92
C TYR A 169 -1.98 -9.51 -7.18
N THR A 170 -3.01 -10.27 -7.57
CA THR A 170 -3.83 -9.96 -8.75
C THR A 170 -4.55 -8.62 -8.62
N VAL A 171 -5.12 -8.34 -7.44
CA VAL A 171 -5.79 -7.06 -7.15
C VAL A 171 -4.76 -5.92 -7.09
N CYS A 172 -3.66 -6.17 -6.37
CA CYS A 172 -2.58 -5.22 -6.12
C CYS A 172 -1.92 -4.72 -7.41
N GLU A 173 -1.47 -5.63 -8.27
CA GLU A 173 -0.85 -5.27 -9.54
C GLU A 173 -1.80 -4.50 -10.45
N THR A 174 -3.07 -4.93 -10.53
CA THR A 174 -4.07 -4.27 -11.36
C THR A 174 -4.30 -2.82 -10.91
N PHE A 175 -4.38 -2.57 -9.61
CA PHE A 175 -4.60 -1.23 -9.09
C PHE A 175 -3.37 -0.35 -9.19
N PHE A 176 -2.17 -0.87 -8.90
CA PHE A 176 -0.94 -0.10 -9.05
C PHE A 176 -0.69 0.32 -10.50
N GLN A 177 -0.99 -0.55 -11.48
CA GLN A 177 -0.86 -0.22 -12.91
C GLN A 177 -1.87 0.82 -13.39
N ASN A 178 -2.99 0.99 -12.68
CA ASN A 178 -4.07 1.90 -13.05
C ASN A 178 -4.25 3.03 -12.02
N GLU A 179 -3.25 3.24 -11.17
CA GLU A 179 -3.25 4.30 -10.19
C GLU A 179 -3.26 5.67 -10.88
N ARG A 180 -4.00 6.62 -10.32
CA ARG A 180 -4.14 7.99 -10.85
C ARG A 180 -3.73 8.98 -9.78
N ASP A 181 -3.44 10.22 -10.16
CA ASP A 181 -2.90 11.19 -9.22
C ASP A 181 -3.77 11.44 -7.97
N THR A 182 -5.09 11.31 -8.10
CA THR A 182 -6.07 11.49 -7.01
C THR A 182 -6.49 10.20 -6.29
N MET A 183 -5.94 9.04 -6.67
CA MET A 183 -6.18 7.76 -6.01
C MET A 183 -4.86 7.15 -5.58
N LEU A 184 -4.66 6.93 -4.27
CA LEU A 184 -3.46 6.24 -3.76
C LEU A 184 -3.79 4.79 -3.42
N CYS A 185 -3.16 3.83 -4.10
CA CYS A 185 -3.24 2.42 -3.72
C CYS A 185 -2.10 2.07 -2.76
N VAL A 186 -2.39 1.27 -1.73
CA VAL A 186 -1.41 0.84 -0.72
C VAL A 186 -1.62 -0.63 -0.36
N GLU A 187 -0.57 -1.45 -0.43
CA GLU A 187 -0.61 -2.82 0.07
C GLU A 187 -0.06 -2.86 1.50
N THR A 188 -0.82 -3.45 2.44
CA THR A 188 -0.43 -3.48 3.86
C THR A 188 0.06 -4.84 4.35
N TRP A 189 0.44 -5.72 3.41
CA TRP A 189 1.09 -7.00 3.69
C TRP A 189 0.38 -7.84 4.76
N HIS A 190 -0.94 -7.98 4.62
CA HIS A 190 -1.79 -8.77 5.51
C HIS A 190 -1.92 -8.22 6.95
N SER A 191 -1.57 -6.95 7.19
CA SER A 191 -1.76 -6.32 8.49
C SER A 191 -2.54 -5.03 8.39
N SER A 192 -3.49 -4.82 9.30
CA SER A 192 -4.20 -3.54 9.45
C SER A 192 -3.45 -2.56 10.34
N PHE A 193 -2.35 -2.99 10.96
CA PHE A 193 -1.58 -2.25 11.96
C PHE A 193 -1.21 -0.83 11.49
N TYR A 194 -0.90 -0.68 10.20
CA TYR A 194 -0.49 0.58 9.58
C TYR A 194 -1.65 1.48 9.16
N LEU A 195 -2.89 0.97 9.06
CA LEU A 195 -3.98 1.64 8.36
C LEU A 195 -4.37 2.97 8.99
N THR A 196 -4.69 2.99 10.29
CA THR A 196 -5.14 4.21 10.98
C THR A 196 -4.11 5.35 10.82
N ASN A 197 -2.82 5.02 10.93
CA ASN A 197 -1.75 6.00 10.78
C ASN A 197 -1.53 6.39 9.31
N LEU A 198 -1.70 5.46 8.38
CA LEU A 198 -1.61 5.72 6.95
C LEU A 198 -2.65 6.77 6.54
N PHE A 199 -3.91 6.58 6.92
CA PHE A 199 -5.00 7.50 6.58
C PHE A 199 -4.91 8.87 7.30
N LYS A 200 -4.17 8.96 8.43
CA LYS A 200 -3.86 10.26 9.06
C LYS A 200 -2.85 11.08 8.27
N VAL A 201 -1.93 10.42 7.55
CA VAL A 201 -0.85 11.10 6.83
C VAL A 201 -1.36 11.74 5.54
N VAL A 202 -2.28 11.07 4.85
CA VAL A 202 -2.78 11.50 3.54
C VAL A 202 -4.11 12.23 3.66
N ASN A 203 -4.26 13.34 2.93
CA ASN A 203 -5.49 14.11 2.89
C ASN A 203 -6.48 13.49 1.88
N ALA A 204 -7.22 12.47 2.30
CA ALA A 204 -8.14 11.73 1.45
C ALA A 204 -9.61 11.97 1.80
N SER A 205 -10.46 12.02 0.77
CA SER A 205 -11.91 12.17 0.94
C SER A 205 -12.57 10.84 1.32
N HIS A 206 -12.04 9.73 0.80
CA HIS A 206 -12.54 8.38 1.04
C HIS A 206 -11.42 7.43 1.48
N ASN A 207 -11.59 6.81 2.65
CA ASN A 207 -10.66 5.81 3.19
C ASN A 207 -11.20 4.42 2.88
N LYS A 208 -10.69 3.81 1.82
CA LYS A 208 -11.17 2.51 1.32
C LYS A 208 -10.25 1.40 1.79
N ILE A 209 -10.85 0.29 2.21
CA ILE A 209 -10.14 -0.96 2.51
C ILE A 209 -10.72 -2.05 1.62
N ILE A 210 -9.84 -2.86 1.03
CA ILE A 210 -10.24 -4.06 0.31
C ILE A 210 -9.69 -5.25 1.05
N THR A 211 -10.58 -6.18 1.34
CA THR A 211 -10.27 -7.46 1.97
C THR A 211 -10.99 -8.58 1.24
N ALA A 212 -10.63 -9.83 1.55
CA ALA A 212 -11.19 -10.97 0.85
C ALA A 212 -11.31 -12.19 1.75
N VAL A 213 -12.22 -13.07 1.37
CA VAL A 213 -12.49 -14.35 2.00
C VAL A 213 -12.16 -15.47 1.01
N ARG A 214 -11.69 -16.60 1.52
CA ARG A 214 -11.40 -17.84 0.78
C ARG A 214 -11.72 -19.07 1.63
N GLU A 215 -12.10 -20.17 0.99
CA GLU A 215 -12.28 -21.46 1.65
C GLU A 215 -11.01 -21.85 2.46
N PRO A 216 -11.12 -22.09 3.78
CA PRO A 216 -9.98 -22.19 4.70
C PRO A 216 -8.93 -23.24 4.33
N ILE A 217 -9.33 -24.47 3.97
CA ILE A 217 -8.37 -25.55 3.72
C ILE A 217 -7.55 -25.26 2.45
N SER A 218 -8.22 -24.79 1.39
CA SER A 218 -7.54 -24.37 0.15
C SER A 218 -6.59 -23.19 0.38
N GLN A 219 -6.99 -22.23 1.22
CA GLN A 219 -6.15 -21.08 1.60
C GLN A 219 -4.94 -21.54 2.40
N ASN A 220 -5.15 -22.34 3.44
CA ASN A 220 -4.12 -22.86 4.34
C ASN A 220 -3.06 -23.68 3.61
N ILE A 221 -3.46 -24.61 2.73
CA ILE A 221 -2.48 -25.37 1.92
C ILE A 221 -1.73 -24.43 0.98
N SER A 222 -2.41 -23.49 0.34
CA SER A 222 -1.75 -22.52 -0.55
C SER A 222 -0.74 -21.64 0.20
N LEU A 223 -1.08 -21.27 1.43
CA LEU A 223 -0.25 -20.46 2.32
C LEU A 223 0.98 -21.23 2.78
N LEU A 224 0.81 -22.50 3.15
CA LEU A 224 1.91 -23.38 3.56
C LEU A 224 3.03 -23.41 2.52
N PHE A 225 2.67 -23.57 1.25
CA PHE A 225 3.62 -23.57 0.15
C PHE A 225 4.27 -22.20 -0.07
N GLN A 226 3.55 -21.10 0.17
CA GLN A 226 4.17 -19.77 0.11
C GLN A 226 5.19 -19.56 1.21
N ILE A 227 4.84 -19.91 2.45
CA ILE A 227 5.75 -19.72 3.58
C ILE A 227 7.00 -20.59 3.42
N GLY A 228 6.84 -21.81 2.89
CA GLY A 228 7.98 -22.71 2.63
C GLY A 228 8.87 -22.27 1.46
N ASP A 229 8.32 -21.57 0.47
CA ASP A 229 9.01 -21.17 -0.77
C ASP A 229 9.59 -19.74 -0.70
N GLU A 230 8.73 -18.75 -0.48
CA GLU A 230 9.08 -17.33 -0.59
C GLU A 230 9.72 -16.81 0.71
N ASP A 231 9.24 -17.31 1.84
CA ASP A 231 9.55 -16.76 3.16
C ASP A 231 10.62 -17.57 3.91
N GLU A 232 10.78 -18.86 3.56
CA GLU A 232 11.69 -19.82 4.21
C GLU A 232 11.50 -19.93 5.75
N TRP A 233 10.36 -19.50 6.31
CA TRP A 233 10.16 -19.47 7.76
C TRP A 233 9.90 -20.84 8.40
N LEU A 234 9.76 -21.90 7.58
CA LEU A 234 9.48 -23.26 8.04
C LEU A 234 10.73 -24.13 8.19
N VAL A 235 11.91 -23.59 7.91
CA VAL A 235 13.18 -24.35 7.92
C VAL A 235 13.55 -24.93 9.29
N ASP A 236 13.01 -24.40 10.38
CA ASP A 236 13.22 -24.92 11.74
C ASP A 236 12.14 -25.93 12.17
N GLN A 237 11.18 -26.24 11.30
CA GLN A 237 10.14 -27.24 11.56
C GLN A 237 10.56 -28.62 11.04
N PRO A 238 10.73 -29.64 11.91
CA PRO A 238 11.09 -30.98 11.47
C PRO A 238 10.11 -31.60 10.47
N GLU A 239 8.83 -31.27 10.58
CA GLU A 239 7.75 -31.71 9.68
C GLU A 239 7.97 -31.22 8.25
N PHE A 240 8.54 -30.03 8.06
CA PHE A 240 8.87 -29.48 6.74
C PHE A 240 9.86 -30.38 6.01
N TRP A 241 10.93 -30.81 6.68
CA TRP A 241 11.95 -31.71 6.11
C TRP A 241 11.48 -33.15 5.92
N LYS A 242 10.40 -33.54 6.60
CA LYS A 242 9.76 -34.86 6.46
C LYS A 242 8.66 -34.87 5.41
N ASN A 243 8.35 -33.73 4.79
CA ASN A 243 7.18 -33.55 3.92
C ASN A 243 5.85 -33.91 4.61
N ASP A 244 5.76 -33.70 5.93
CA ASP A 244 4.54 -33.95 6.71
C ASP A 244 3.67 -32.68 6.73
N TYR A 245 3.07 -32.40 5.57
CA TYR A 245 2.26 -31.19 5.37
C TYR A 245 1.02 -31.14 6.26
N SER A 246 0.46 -32.30 6.62
CA SER A 246 -0.72 -32.37 7.50
C SER A 246 -0.41 -31.86 8.89
N LYS A 247 0.64 -32.40 9.52
CA LYS A 247 1.05 -31.98 10.85
C LYS A 247 1.56 -30.54 10.86
N LEU A 248 2.23 -30.13 9.77
CA LEU A 248 2.71 -28.77 9.62
C LEU A 248 1.57 -27.74 9.55
N LEU A 249 0.48 -28.02 8.82
CA LEU A 249 -0.72 -27.16 8.79
C LEU A 249 -1.31 -26.96 10.19
N TYR A 250 -1.45 -28.05 10.96
CA TYR A 250 -1.98 -27.98 12.32
C TYR A 250 -1.07 -27.15 13.23
N LYS A 251 0.24 -27.38 13.19
CA LYS A 251 1.22 -26.69 14.03
C LYS A 251 1.25 -25.18 13.73
N ILE A 252 1.30 -24.81 12.46
CA ILE A 252 1.30 -23.42 11.99
C ILE A 252 0.02 -22.69 12.39
N GLY A 253 -1.15 -23.32 12.22
CA GLY A 253 -2.42 -22.70 12.58
C GLY A 253 -2.52 -22.37 14.07
N ARG A 254 -1.98 -23.24 14.94
CA ARG A 254 -1.87 -22.96 16.37
C ARG A 254 -0.92 -21.80 16.65
N MET A 255 0.27 -21.79 16.03
CA MET A 255 1.24 -20.71 16.21
C MET A 255 0.65 -19.34 15.82
N ASP A 256 -0.08 -19.29 14.70
CA ASP A 256 -0.75 -18.07 14.23
C ASP A 256 -1.87 -17.61 15.20
N SER A 257 -2.57 -18.55 15.86
CA SER A 257 -3.51 -18.22 16.94
C SER A 257 -2.82 -17.85 18.28
N GLY A 258 -1.50 -17.82 18.31
CA GLY A 258 -0.71 -17.51 19.50
C GLY A 258 -0.48 -18.69 20.45
N GLU A 259 -0.80 -19.91 20.03
CA GLU A 259 -0.55 -21.14 20.77
C GLU A 259 0.58 -21.94 20.11
N GLY A 260 1.71 -22.16 20.78
CA GLY A 260 2.75 -22.94 20.12
C GLY A 260 4.09 -22.93 20.84
N GLU A 261 5.07 -23.48 20.13
CA GLU A 261 6.48 -23.43 20.51
C GLU A 261 7.14 -22.27 19.77
N ASP A 262 8.04 -21.56 20.46
CA ASP A 262 8.80 -20.44 19.90
C ASP A 262 9.68 -20.89 18.72
N CYS A 263 9.36 -20.39 17.53
CA CYS A 263 10.03 -20.72 16.27
C CYS A 263 10.17 -19.49 15.36
N ILE A 264 10.93 -19.62 14.27
CA ILE A 264 11.17 -18.55 13.30
C ILE A 264 9.85 -18.00 12.74
N TYR A 265 8.95 -18.89 12.33
CA TYR A 265 7.62 -18.53 11.82
C TYR A 265 6.80 -17.68 12.81
N GLU A 266 6.67 -18.15 14.06
CA GLU A 266 5.89 -17.45 15.08
C GLU A 266 6.51 -16.08 15.42
N ARG A 267 7.84 -16.00 15.54
CA ARG A 267 8.56 -14.75 15.78
C ARG A 267 8.30 -13.74 14.67
N GLN A 268 8.35 -14.17 13.41
CA GLN A 268 8.16 -13.29 12.27
C GLN A 268 6.73 -12.76 12.17
N ILE A 269 5.72 -13.61 12.34
CA ILE A 269 4.32 -13.17 12.31
C ILE A 269 4.03 -12.15 13.41
N ARG A 270 4.53 -12.43 14.61
CA ARG A 270 4.37 -11.52 15.75
C ARG A 270 5.10 -10.20 15.53
N SER A 271 6.33 -10.22 15.00
CA SER A 271 7.10 -9.00 14.73
C SER A 271 6.46 -8.15 13.64
N ASP A 272 5.91 -8.78 12.61
CA ASP A 272 5.25 -8.08 11.50
C ASP A 272 3.79 -7.72 11.80
N HIS A 273 3.29 -8.11 12.98
CA HIS A 273 1.90 -7.94 13.39
C HIS A 273 0.90 -8.53 12.38
N LYS A 274 1.29 -9.63 11.73
CA LYS A 274 0.50 -10.33 10.73
C LYS A 274 -0.44 -11.33 11.39
N THR A 275 -1.46 -11.72 10.63
CA THR A 275 -2.24 -12.92 10.88
C THR A 275 -2.32 -13.64 9.56
N MET A 276 -1.88 -14.89 9.51
CA MET A 276 -1.71 -15.60 8.26
C MET A 276 -2.90 -16.50 7.93
N PHE A 277 -3.51 -17.12 8.94
CA PHE A 277 -4.65 -18.00 8.73
C PHE A 277 -5.94 -17.19 8.69
N ILE A 278 -6.74 -17.44 7.65
CA ILE A 278 -7.95 -16.68 7.38
C ILE A 278 -9.00 -16.79 8.51
N GLN A 279 -8.97 -17.91 9.23
CA GLN A 279 -9.82 -18.20 10.37
C GLN A 279 -9.72 -17.16 11.50
N ASN A 280 -8.54 -16.57 11.68
CA ASN A 280 -8.26 -15.62 12.76
C ASN A 280 -8.15 -14.18 12.24
N PHE A 281 -8.03 -14.00 10.93
CA PHE A 281 -7.68 -12.73 10.31
C PHE A 281 -8.65 -11.59 10.66
N PHE A 282 -9.96 -11.83 10.58
CA PHE A 282 -10.96 -10.77 10.79
C PHE A 282 -11.07 -10.35 12.26
N GLU A 283 -10.95 -11.32 13.18
CA GLU A 283 -10.92 -11.03 14.62
C GLU A 283 -9.68 -10.19 14.97
N GLU A 284 -8.48 -10.60 14.51
CA GLU A 284 -7.23 -9.90 14.84
C GLU A 284 -7.08 -8.58 14.09
N GLN A 285 -7.29 -8.57 12.78
CA GLN A 285 -6.96 -7.42 11.93
C GLN A 285 -8.08 -6.39 11.86
N PHE A 286 -9.35 -6.78 11.95
CA PHE A 286 -10.46 -5.82 11.86
C PHE A 286 -11.04 -5.53 13.24
N LYS A 287 -11.47 -6.56 13.97
CA LYS A 287 -12.18 -6.34 15.24
C LYS A 287 -11.28 -5.79 16.33
N LYS A 288 -10.17 -6.48 16.64
CA LYS A 288 -9.26 -6.06 17.72
C LYS A 288 -8.46 -4.80 17.37
N ARG A 289 -8.03 -4.65 16.11
CA ARG A 289 -7.15 -3.53 15.70
C ARG A 289 -7.90 -2.29 15.20
N LEU A 290 -8.96 -2.46 14.40
CA LEU A 290 -9.71 -1.34 13.83
C LEU A 290 -11.04 -1.07 14.56
N GLY A 291 -11.44 -1.96 15.49
CA GLY A 291 -12.74 -1.87 16.15
C GLY A 291 -13.91 -2.15 15.21
N ILE A 292 -13.70 -2.94 14.16
CA ILE A 292 -14.69 -3.23 13.11
C ILE A 292 -15.01 -4.71 13.12
N ASP A 293 -16.24 -5.07 13.49
CA ASP A 293 -16.67 -6.47 13.53
C ASP A 293 -17.32 -6.87 12.20
N LEU A 294 -16.50 -7.24 11.21
CA LEU A 294 -17.00 -7.64 9.90
C LEU A 294 -17.87 -8.92 9.93
N LEU A 295 -17.81 -9.72 11.00
CA LEU A 295 -18.68 -10.90 11.17
C LEU A 295 -20.06 -10.54 11.72
N ALA A 296 -20.25 -9.31 12.21
CA ALA A 296 -21.54 -8.79 12.66
C ALA A 296 -22.33 -8.11 11.52
N GLU A 297 -21.65 -7.73 10.44
CA GLU A 297 -22.23 -7.02 9.30
C GLU A 297 -22.86 -7.98 8.29
N PRO A 298 -23.98 -7.65 7.63
CA PRO A 298 -24.60 -8.56 6.67
C PRO A 298 -23.70 -8.79 5.44
N PHE A 299 -23.61 -10.04 5.00
CA PHE A 299 -22.86 -10.43 3.79
C PHE A 299 -23.75 -11.10 2.74
N ASP A 300 -23.73 -10.57 1.52
CA ASP A 300 -24.44 -11.17 0.37
C ASP A 300 -23.64 -12.35 -0.21
N THR A 301 -23.85 -13.52 0.40
CA THR A 301 -23.24 -14.78 -0.04
C THR A 301 -23.62 -15.15 -1.48
N LYS A 302 -24.75 -14.66 -2.03
CA LYS A 302 -25.16 -14.96 -3.40
C LYS A 302 -24.30 -14.19 -4.40
N ARG A 303 -24.16 -12.88 -4.22
CA ARG A 303 -23.28 -12.01 -5.04
C ARG A 303 -21.81 -12.30 -4.78
N GLY A 304 -21.46 -12.73 -3.58
CA GLY A 304 -20.08 -13.03 -3.19
C GLY A 304 -19.28 -11.82 -2.74
N PHE A 305 -19.92 -10.68 -2.47
CA PHE A 305 -19.25 -9.52 -1.90
C PHE A 305 -20.23 -8.63 -1.16
N SER A 306 -19.71 -7.76 -0.31
CA SER A 306 -20.47 -6.68 0.36
C SER A 306 -19.58 -5.47 0.60
N ILE A 307 -20.22 -4.32 0.81
CA ILE A 307 -19.55 -3.07 1.17
C ILE A 307 -20.06 -2.69 2.56
N VAL A 308 -19.13 -2.47 3.48
CA VAL A 308 -19.39 -2.06 4.86
C VAL A 308 -18.84 -0.66 5.06
N GLU A 309 -19.62 0.23 5.67
CA GLU A 309 -19.18 1.57 6.05
C GLU A 309 -19.18 1.71 7.57
N GLN A 310 -17.99 1.76 8.19
CA GLN A 310 -17.86 1.83 9.64
C GLN A 310 -16.56 2.53 10.03
N ASN A 311 -16.61 3.32 11.12
CA ASN A 311 -15.45 4.03 11.68
C ASN A 311 -14.72 4.94 10.65
N GLY A 312 -15.46 5.48 9.67
CA GLY A 312 -14.89 6.31 8.61
C GLY A 312 -14.15 5.53 7.52
N PHE A 313 -14.30 4.20 7.47
CA PHE A 313 -13.80 3.34 6.41
C PHE A 313 -14.94 2.82 5.53
N GLU A 314 -14.67 2.77 4.23
CA GLU A 314 -15.44 2.01 3.26
C GLU A 314 -14.72 0.70 2.99
N ILE A 315 -15.33 -0.45 3.30
CA ILE A 315 -14.68 -1.75 3.26
C ILE A 315 -15.38 -2.63 2.23
N PHE A 316 -14.66 -3.00 1.18
CA PHE A 316 -15.13 -3.98 0.21
C PHE A 316 -14.56 -5.36 0.57
N ILE A 317 -15.44 -6.30 0.91
CA ILE A 317 -15.11 -7.67 1.25
C ILE A 317 -15.72 -8.62 0.22
N PHE A 318 -14.93 -9.57 -0.30
CA PHE A 318 -15.40 -10.48 -1.36
C PHE A 318 -14.86 -11.91 -1.24
N GLN A 319 -15.60 -12.87 -1.78
CA GLN A 319 -15.20 -14.28 -1.93
C GLN A 319 -14.27 -14.44 -3.14
N LEU A 320 -13.06 -14.97 -2.91
CA LEU A 320 -12.13 -15.28 -4.00
C LEU A 320 -12.73 -16.26 -5.00
N GLU A 321 -13.54 -17.21 -4.55
CA GLU A 321 -14.23 -18.20 -5.38
C GLU A 321 -15.17 -17.56 -6.40
N LYS A 322 -15.59 -16.31 -6.18
CA LYS A 322 -16.47 -15.54 -7.08
C LYS A 322 -15.75 -14.34 -7.71
N PHE A 323 -14.43 -14.27 -7.61
CA PHE A 323 -13.64 -13.12 -8.06
C PHE A 323 -13.93 -12.72 -9.51
N ASP A 324 -13.99 -13.69 -10.44
CA ASP A 324 -14.24 -13.40 -11.85
C ASP A 324 -15.59 -12.69 -12.08
N SER A 325 -16.59 -12.92 -11.21
CA SER A 325 -17.92 -12.31 -11.31
C SER A 325 -18.05 -10.94 -10.65
N ILE A 326 -17.10 -10.55 -9.78
CA ILE A 326 -17.16 -9.32 -8.97
C ILE A 326 -16.15 -8.25 -9.41
N GLN A 327 -15.35 -8.53 -10.44
CA GLN A 327 -14.27 -7.63 -10.91
C GLN A 327 -14.78 -6.22 -11.25
N LYS A 328 -15.96 -6.11 -11.87
CA LYS A 328 -16.52 -4.82 -12.28
C LYS A 328 -16.95 -3.99 -11.07
N GLU A 329 -17.54 -4.64 -10.09
CA GLU A 329 -17.98 -4.01 -8.84
C GLU A 329 -16.78 -3.57 -8.00
N LEU A 330 -15.72 -4.38 -7.98
CA LEU A 330 -14.46 -4.03 -7.33
C LEU A 330 -13.79 -2.82 -8.01
N LEU A 331 -13.72 -2.77 -9.34
CA LEU A 331 -13.20 -1.61 -10.09
C LEU A 331 -14.06 -0.36 -9.85
N SER A 332 -15.38 -0.51 -9.87
CA SER A 332 -16.31 0.59 -9.59
C SER A 332 -16.14 1.13 -8.18
N PHE A 333 -15.90 0.25 -7.20
CA PHE A 333 -15.69 0.64 -5.81
C PHE A 333 -14.45 1.54 -5.65
N VAL A 334 -13.36 1.25 -6.37
CA VAL A 334 -12.15 2.08 -6.34
C VAL A 334 -12.17 3.27 -7.31
N GLY A 335 -13.24 3.44 -8.09
CA GLY A 335 -13.36 4.54 -9.06
C GLY A 335 -12.55 4.32 -10.35
N LEU A 336 -12.24 3.06 -10.69
CA LEU A 336 -11.54 2.68 -11.90
C LEU A 336 -12.51 2.27 -13.03
N ASP A 337 -11.99 2.27 -14.26
CA ASP A 337 -12.75 1.87 -15.45
C ASP A 337 -13.09 0.37 -15.41
N GLN A 338 -14.37 0.03 -15.58
CA GLN A 338 -14.87 -1.35 -15.53
C GLN A 338 -14.41 -2.23 -16.71
N GLY A 339 -13.80 -1.65 -17.73
CA GLY A 339 -13.16 -2.34 -18.85
C GLY A 339 -11.75 -2.84 -18.55
N ILE A 340 -11.15 -2.43 -17.43
CA ILE A 340 -9.85 -2.94 -16.96
C ILE A 340 -9.98 -4.43 -16.69
N LYS A 341 -8.97 -5.19 -17.13
CA LYS A 341 -8.91 -6.64 -16.94
C LYS A 341 -7.95 -6.98 -15.81
N PHE A 342 -8.36 -7.89 -14.95
CA PHE A 342 -7.46 -8.51 -13.99
C PHE A 342 -6.70 -9.64 -14.67
N TYR A 343 -5.38 -9.59 -14.58
CA TYR A 343 -4.51 -10.70 -14.97
C TYR A 343 -4.16 -11.50 -13.73
N ARG A 344 -4.30 -12.82 -13.78
CA ARG A 344 -4.00 -13.68 -12.62
C ARG A 344 -2.50 -13.67 -12.35
N ALA A 345 -2.08 -12.79 -11.46
CA ALA A 345 -0.76 -12.75 -10.88
C ALA A 345 -0.71 -13.72 -9.69
N ASN A 346 0.30 -14.58 -9.66
CA ASN A 346 0.57 -15.55 -8.57
C ASN A 346 -0.33 -16.81 -8.54
N ASP A 347 -0.52 -17.46 -9.69
CA ASP A 347 -1.12 -18.81 -9.74
C ASP A 347 -0.09 -19.88 -9.33
N ALA A 348 -0.31 -20.51 -8.18
CA ALA A 348 0.55 -21.58 -7.65
C ALA A 348 0.68 -22.78 -8.62
N SER A 349 -0.26 -22.97 -9.55
CA SER A 349 -0.18 -24.00 -10.59
C SER A 349 0.87 -23.74 -11.68
N VAL A 350 1.45 -22.53 -11.72
CA VAL A 350 2.47 -22.13 -12.69
C VAL A 350 3.88 -22.09 -12.07
N LYS A 351 3.98 -22.21 -10.73
CA LYS A 351 5.27 -22.16 -10.02
C LYS A 351 6.07 -23.45 -10.15
N TYR A 352 7.37 -23.40 -9.85
CA TYR A 352 8.26 -24.57 -9.97
C TYR A 352 7.83 -25.76 -9.07
N TYR A 353 7.13 -25.50 -7.96
CA TYR A 353 6.55 -26.52 -7.07
C TYR A 353 5.09 -26.86 -7.38
N ALA A 354 4.55 -26.43 -8.53
CA ALA A 354 3.15 -26.65 -8.88
C ALA A 354 2.73 -28.12 -8.80
N GLN A 355 3.60 -29.03 -9.26
CA GLN A 355 3.33 -30.47 -9.23
C GLN A 355 3.15 -30.98 -7.79
N LEU A 356 4.10 -30.66 -6.91
CA LEU A 356 4.04 -31.04 -5.49
C LEU A 356 2.83 -30.42 -4.79
N TYR A 357 2.49 -29.17 -5.11
CA TYR A 357 1.31 -28.51 -4.59
C TYR A 357 0.00 -29.23 -4.97
N GLN A 358 -0.13 -29.68 -6.23
CA GLN A 358 -1.31 -30.45 -6.63
C GLN A 358 -1.34 -31.83 -5.97
N GLU A 359 -0.20 -32.52 -5.90
CA GLU A 359 -0.09 -33.81 -5.23
C GLU A 359 -0.52 -33.72 -3.77
N VAL A 360 -0.01 -32.73 -3.02
CA VAL A 360 -0.42 -32.51 -1.62
C VAL A 360 -1.90 -32.20 -1.53
N LYS A 361 -2.45 -31.34 -2.38
CA LYS A 361 -3.91 -31.08 -2.38
C LYS A 361 -4.76 -32.32 -2.64
N GLU A 362 -4.27 -33.27 -3.42
CA GLU A 362 -5.00 -34.49 -3.79
C GLU A 362 -4.86 -35.61 -2.76
N THR A 363 -3.79 -35.60 -1.96
CA THR A 363 -3.41 -36.73 -1.11
C THR A 363 -3.26 -36.41 0.37
N ILE A 364 -3.24 -35.13 0.76
CA ILE A 364 -2.99 -34.73 2.14
C ILE A 364 -4.00 -35.39 3.09
N PRO A 365 -3.55 -36.12 4.13
CA PRO A 365 -4.44 -36.61 5.17
C PRO A 365 -4.81 -35.46 6.10
N LEU A 366 -6.07 -35.34 6.49
CA LEU A 366 -6.55 -34.33 7.45
C LEU A 366 -7.13 -35.02 8.68
N THR A 367 -6.82 -34.54 9.88
CA THR A 367 -7.52 -35.03 11.08
C THR A 367 -8.99 -34.65 11.02
N ARG A 368 -9.85 -35.46 11.66
CA ARG A 368 -11.26 -35.10 11.86
C ARG A 368 -11.39 -33.74 12.53
N GLN A 369 -10.57 -33.48 13.55
CA GLN A 369 -10.58 -32.23 14.30
C GLN A 369 -10.29 -31.02 13.40
N TYR A 370 -9.22 -31.04 12.61
CA TYR A 370 -8.87 -29.92 11.72
C TYR A 370 -9.93 -29.66 10.64
N PHE A 371 -10.51 -30.73 10.08
CA PHE A 371 -11.58 -30.64 9.10
C PHE A 371 -12.83 -29.98 9.72
N GLU A 372 -13.24 -30.42 10.90
CA GLU A 372 -14.38 -29.83 11.59
C GLU A 372 -14.12 -28.38 12.01
N ASP A 373 -12.95 -28.06 12.52
CA ASP A 373 -12.61 -26.69 12.95
C ASP A 373 -12.61 -25.71 11.77
N SER A 374 -12.09 -26.15 10.61
CA SER A 374 -12.12 -25.39 9.36
C SER A 374 -13.55 -25.02 8.93
N PHE A 375 -14.54 -25.90 9.16
CA PHE A 375 -15.92 -25.67 8.73
C PHE A 375 -16.89 -25.26 9.86
N ASN A 376 -16.47 -25.31 11.12
CA ASN A 376 -17.26 -24.86 12.27
C ASN A 376 -16.94 -23.44 12.75
N ASN A 377 -15.89 -22.83 12.20
CA ASN A 377 -15.50 -21.46 12.52
C ASN A 377 -16.59 -20.43 12.16
N PRO A 378 -16.84 -19.38 12.98
CA PRO A 378 -17.78 -18.31 12.66
C PRO A 378 -17.55 -17.65 11.29
N TYR A 379 -16.29 -17.50 10.88
CA TYR A 379 -15.88 -16.95 9.60
C TYR A 379 -16.56 -17.63 8.40
N ILE A 380 -16.43 -18.95 8.27
CA ILE A 380 -16.95 -19.65 7.10
C ILE A 380 -18.49 -19.65 7.09
N LYS A 381 -19.10 -19.80 8.26
CA LYS A 381 -20.57 -19.78 8.43
C LYS A 381 -21.19 -18.43 8.09
N HIS A 382 -20.42 -17.36 8.28
CA HIS A 382 -20.86 -16.00 7.99
C HIS A 382 -20.72 -15.66 6.50
N PHE A 383 -19.53 -15.92 5.93
CA PHE A 383 -19.22 -15.46 4.58
C PHE A 383 -19.63 -16.42 3.46
N TYR A 384 -20.10 -17.62 3.77
CA TYR A 384 -20.50 -18.61 2.76
C TYR A 384 -21.90 -19.15 3.02
N SER A 385 -22.61 -19.48 1.95
CA SER A 385 -23.91 -20.13 2.07
C SER A 385 -23.75 -21.59 2.52
N GLU A 386 -24.79 -22.16 3.10
CA GLU A 386 -24.84 -23.60 3.43
C GLU A 386 -24.53 -24.49 2.22
N GLU A 387 -24.94 -24.07 1.02
CA GLU A 387 -24.64 -24.80 -0.22
C GLU A 387 -23.14 -24.77 -0.55
N ASP A 388 -22.49 -23.62 -0.40
CA ASP A 388 -21.05 -23.48 -0.59
C ASP A 388 -20.27 -24.33 0.42
N ILE A 389 -20.64 -24.22 1.70
CA ILE A 389 -20.03 -25.00 2.79
C ILE A 389 -20.17 -26.50 2.51
N ARG A 390 -21.36 -26.97 2.09
CA ARG A 390 -21.56 -28.38 1.72
C ARG A 390 -20.63 -28.82 0.59
N LYS A 391 -20.48 -27.99 -0.45
CA LYS A 391 -19.56 -28.28 -1.57
C LYS A 391 -18.11 -28.37 -1.09
N PHE A 392 -17.67 -27.45 -0.24
CA PHE A 392 -16.33 -27.45 0.32
C PHE A 392 -16.08 -28.66 1.22
N ARG A 393 -17.04 -29.02 2.08
CA ARG A 393 -16.97 -30.22 2.92
C ARG A 393 -16.85 -31.47 2.06
N MET A 394 -17.72 -31.67 1.07
CA MET A 394 -17.63 -32.83 0.16
C MET A 394 -16.28 -32.92 -0.56
N LYS A 395 -15.70 -31.79 -0.95
CA LYS A 395 -14.38 -31.75 -1.59
C LYS A 395 -13.28 -32.31 -0.69
N TRP A 396 -13.32 -31.97 0.60
CA TRP A 396 -12.25 -32.26 1.56
C TRP A 396 -12.50 -33.48 2.45
N GLU A 397 -13.74 -33.95 2.59
CA GLU A 397 -14.10 -35.06 3.48
C GLU A 397 -13.39 -36.37 3.13
N LYS A 398 -13.13 -36.60 1.83
CA LYS A 398 -12.37 -37.77 1.35
C LYS A 398 -10.91 -37.83 1.86
N HIS A 399 -10.39 -36.72 2.38
CA HIS A 399 -9.04 -36.63 2.93
C HIS A 399 -9.00 -36.91 4.44
N VAL A 400 -10.16 -37.04 5.09
CA VAL A 400 -10.22 -37.17 6.54
C VAL A 400 -9.81 -38.57 6.96
N VAL A 401 -8.83 -38.64 7.88
CA VAL A 401 -8.34 -39.87 8.48
C VAL A 401 -8.55 -39.86 10.00
N GLU A 402 -8.74 -41.04 10.59
CA GLU A 402 -8.85 -41.21 12.04
C GLU A 402 -7.47 -40.99 12.71
N GLU A 403 -7.44 -40.30 13.87
CA GLU A 403 -6.19 -39.84 14.52
C GLU A 403 -5.20 -40.96 14.85
N GLU A 404 -5.66 -42.20 15.05
CA GLU A 404 -4.79 -43.37 15.30
C GLU A 404 -3.91 -43.75 14.09
N LYS A 405 -4.09 -43.11 12.92
CA LYS A 405 -3.36 -43.38 11.68
C LYS A 405 -2.37 -42.28 11.26
N LEU A 406 -2.17 -41.25 12.09
CA LEU A 406 -1.28 -40.11 11.81
C LEU A 406 0.03 -40.16 12.61
#